data_AF-A0ABD5B1X4-F1
#
_entry.id   AF-A0ABD5B1X4-F1
#
_cell.length_a   1.000
_cell.length_b   1.000
_cell.length_c   1.000
_cell.angle_alpha   90.00
_cell.angle_beta   90.00
_cell.angle_gamma   90.00
#
_symmetry.space_group_name_H-M   'P 1'
#
loop_
_entity.id
_entity.type
_entity.pdbx_description
1 polymer ?
#
loop_
_entity_poly.entity_id
_entity_poly.type
_entity_poly.pdbx_seq_one_letter_code
_entity_poly.pdbx_strand_id
1 'polypeptide(L)'
;MDSKEVLRLFMLEFSENLKKIRATKYNSMDEVAQNSTFDSSNYNKFENGKGNPTIETMLKMSSAFGIPPKELFDFDFDIKKYKIEE
;
A
#
# COMPACT_ATOMS: atom_id res chain seq x y z
N MET A 1 14.31 -14.32 -10.26
CA MET A 1 14.12 -12.89 -10.61
C MET A 1 14.86 -12.06 -9.58
N ASP A 2 15.46 -10.93 -9.96
CA ASP A 2 16.10 -10.05 -8.98
C ASP A 2 15.09 -9.60 -7.92
N SER A 3 15.52 -9.58 -6.65
CA SER A 3 14.70 -9.25 -5.49
C SER A 3 13.98 -7.90 -5.63
N LYS A 4 14.62 -6.92 -6.28
CA LYS A 4 14.04 -5.59 -6.51
C LYS A 4 12.85 -5.64 -7.47
N GLU A 5 12.90 -6.50 -8.49
CA GLU A 5 11.80 -6.61 -9.45
C GLU A 5 10.61 -7.33 -8.82
N VAL A 6 10.84 -8.36 -8.01
CA VAL A 6 9.77 -9.02 -7.25
C VAL A 6 9.11 -8.05 -6.29
N LEU A 7 9.91 -7.26 -5.56
CA LEU A 7 9.39 -6.20 -4.69
C LEU A 7 8.56 -5.19 -5.48
N ARG A 8 9.03 -4.76 -6.66
CA ARG A 8 8.28 -3.83 -7.51
C ARG A 8 6.91 -4.40 -7.89
N LEU A 9 6.84 -5.67 -8.31
CA LEU A 9 5.58 -6.33 -8.65
C LEU A 9 4.64 -6.44 -7.44
N PHE A 10 5.18 -6.81 -6.28
CA PHE A 10 4.40 -6.86 -5.04
C PHE A 10 3.83 -5.49 -4.66
N MET A 11 4.63 -4.43 -4.80
CA MET A 11 4.19 -3.08 -4.49
C MET A 11 3.07 -2.57 -5.41
N LEU A 12 2.99 -3.06 -6.65
CA LEU A 12 1.86 -2.75 -7.54
C LEU A 12 0.56 -3.34 -7.01
N GLU A 13 0.55 -4.63 -6.67
CA GLU A 13 -0.64 -5.29 -6.10
C GLU A 13 -1.05 -4.67 -4.77
N PHE A 14 -0.08 -4.38 -3.90
CA PHE A 14 -0.30 -3.65 -2.66
C PHE A 14 -0.96 -2.28 -2.91
N SER A 15 -0.48 -1.51 -3.88
CA SER A 15 -1.00 -0.18 -4.16
C SER A 15 -2.44 -0.19 -4.69
N GLU A 16 -2.79 -1.19 -5.50
CA GLU A 16 -4.16 -1.38 -5.98
C GLU A 16 -5.10 -1.78 -4.84
N ASN A 17 -4.65 -2.62 -3.91
CA ASN A 17 -5.43 -2.93 -2.71
C ASN A 17 -5.61 -1.69 -1.81
N LEU A 18 -4.54 -0.93 -1.59
CA LEU A 18 -4.59 0.31 -0.82
C LEU A 18 -5.58 1.33 -1.40
N LYS A 19 -5.65 1.43 -2.73
CA LYS A 19 -6.62 2.28 -3.44
C LYS A 19 -8.06 1.85 -3.20
N LYS A 20 -8.35 0.54 -3.23
CA LYS A 20 -9.67 -0.01 -2.90
C LYS A 20 -10.07 0.32 -1.47
N ILE A 21 -9.16 0.07 -0.53
CA ILE A 21 -9.33 0.40 0.89
C ILE A 21 -9.61 1.89 1.08
N ARG A 22 -8.79 2.77 0.48
CA ARG A 22 -8.99 4.22 0.55
C ARG A 22 -10.40 4.57 0.09
N ALA A 23 -10.84 4.06 -1.06
CA ALA A 23 -12.14 4.37 -1.64
C ALA A 23 -13.34 3.97 -0.75
N THR A 24 -13.13 3.14 0.28
CA THR A 24 -14.17 2.85 1.29
C THR A 24 -14.40 3.99 2.29
N LYS A 25 -13.42 4.89 2.45
CA LYS A 25 -13.46 5.99 3.43
C LYS A 25 -13.25 7.39 2.84
N TYR A 26 -12.40 7.51 1.83
CA TYR A 26 -12.02 8.77 1.20
C TYR A 26 -12.08 8.64 -0.33
N ASN A 27 -12.72 9.58 -1.01
CA ASN A 27 -12.93 9.57 -2.46
C ASN A 27 -11.65 9.94 -3.23
N SER A 28 -10.74 10.69 -2.62
CA SER A 28 -9.48 11.13 -3.25
C SER A 28 -8.27 10.97 -2.31
N MET A 29 -7.06 11.02 -2.89
CA MET A 29 -5.82 11.07 -2.11
C MET A 29 -5.70 12.37 -1.31
N ASP A 30 -6.26 13.47 -1.83
CA ASP A 30 -6.25 14.76 -1.13
C ASP A 30 -7.13 14.70 0.12
N GLU A 31 -8.26 14.00 0.07
CA GLU A 31 -9.08 13.74 1.26
C GLU A 31 -8.30 12.94 2.32
N VAL A 32 -7.43 12.01 1.93
CA VAL A 32 -6.55 11.32 2.88
C VAL A 32 -5.65 12.32 3.59
N ALA A 33 -5.03 13.24 2.85
CA ALA A 33 -4.12 14.22 3.43
C ALA A 33 -4.84 15.24 4.33
N GLN A 34 -6.08 15.61 3.98
CA GLN A 34 -6.89 16.53 4.78
C GLN A 34 -7.41 15.90 6.08
N ASN A 35 -7.63 14.58 6.09
CA ASN A 35 -8.29 13.88 7.19
C ASN A 35 -7.38 12.91 7.95
N SER A 36 -6.06 12.94 7.70
CA SER A 36 -5.10 12.08 8.38
C SER A 36 -3.75 12.77 8.59
N THR A 37 -2.80 12.06 9.18
CA THR A 37 -1.43 12.56 9.40
C THR A 37 -0.53 12.46 8.17
N PHE A 38 -1.04 11.96 7.05
CA PHE A 38 -0.25 11.81 5.82
C PHE A 38 -0.23 13.13 5.04
N ASP A 39 0.91 13.51 4.47
CA ASP A 39 0.94 14.50 3.41
C ASP A 39 0.60 13.87 2.05
N SER A 40 -0.02 14.66 1.15
CA SER A 40 -0.45 14.18 -0.17
C SER A 40 0.70 13.58 -0.99
N SER A 41 1.91 14.12 -0.88
CA SER A 41 3.08 13.66 -1.67
C SER A 41 3.53 12.27 -1.24
N ASN A 42 3.64 12.03 0.07
CA ASN A 42 4.04 10.73 0.60
C ASN A 42 2.94 9.69 0.41
N TYR A 43 1.68 10.03 0.64
CA TYR A 43 0.58 9.10 0.41
C TYR A 43 0.47 8.68 -1.07
N ASN A 44 0.61 9.64 -1.99
CA ASN A 44 0.59 9.40 -3.43
C ASN A 44 1.68 8.40 -3.88
N LYS A 45 2.84 8.36 -3.22
CA LYS A 45 3.86 7.34 -3.55
C LYS A 45 3.39 5.92 -3.26
N PHE A 46 2.64 5.73 -2.18
CA PHE A 46 2.13 4.41 -1.79
C PHE A 46 1.02 3.92 -2.73
N GLU A 47 0.05 4.79 -3.08
CA GLU A 47 -1.04 4.42 -4.00
C GLU A 47 -0.58 4.28 -5.47
N ASN A 48 0.65 4.70 -5.81
CA ASN A 48 1.26 4.45 -7.13
C ASN A 48 2.31 3.32 -7.12
N GLY A 49 2.45 2.57 -6.02
CA GLY A 49 3.43 1.47 -5.91
C GLY A 49 4.90 1.92 -5.93
N LYS A 50 5.17 3.21 -5.70
CA LYS A 50 6.53 3.82 -5.74
C LYS A 50 7.19 3.91 -4.36
N GLY A 51 6.57 3.39 -3.30
CA GLY A 51 7.09 3.45 -1.94
C GLY A 51 6.98 2.12 -1.23
N ASN A 52 7.96 1.80 -0.38
CA ASN A 52 7.91 0.67 0.55
C ASN A 52 7.57 1.20 1.95
N PRO A 53 6.30 1.18 2.38
CA PRO A 53 5.90 1.75 3.66
C PRO A 53 6.53 0.96 4.82
N THR A 54 6.99 1.68 5.84
CA THR A 54 7.41 1.04 7.09
C THR A 54 6.21 0.45 7.83
N ILE A 55 6.43 -0.50 8.74
CA ILE A 55 5.35 -1.03 9.59
C ILE A 55 4.60 0.07 10.34
N GLU A 56 5.31 1.08 10.85
CA GLU A 56 4.69 2.25 11.48
C GLU A 56 3.75 3.00 10.52
N THR A 57 4.16 3.17 9.27
CA THR A 57 3.35 3.79 8.22
C THR A 57 2.10 2.97 7.94
N MET A 58 2.21 1.64 7.92
CA MET A 58 1.06 0.74 7.71
C MET A 58 0.08 0.78 8.88
N LEU A 59 0.57 0.92 10.11
CA LEU A 59 -0.30 1.13 11.28
C LEU A 59 -1.03 2.48 11.22
N LYS A 60 -0.34 3.54 10.76
CA LYS A 60 -0.98 4.84 10.48
C LYS A 60 -2.05 4.73 9.39
N MET A 61 -1.81 3.98 8.31
CA MET A 61 -2.82 3.70 7.28
C MET A 61 -4.03 2.96 7.87
N SER A 62 -3.78 1.91 8.65
CA SER A 62 -4.82 1.11 9.30
C SER A 62 -5.71 1.98 10.21
N SER A 63 -5.09 2.85 11.01
CA SER A 63 -5.79 3.83 11.85
C SER A 63 -6.57 4.85 11.02
N ALA A 64 -5.94 5.44 9.99
CA ALA A 64 -6.56 6.43 9.12
C ALA A 64 -7.78 5.87 8.38
N PHE A 65 -7.75 4.60 7.97
CA PHE A 65 -8.87 3.93 7.27
C PHE A 65 -9.83 3.19 8.20
N GLY A 66 -9.48 2.99 9.47
CA GLY A 66 -10.32 2.28 10.43
C GLY A 66 -10.42 0.78 10.16
N ILE A 67 -9.34 0.16 9.68
CA ILE A 67 -9.28 -1.25 9.29
C ILE A 67 -8.22 -2.00 10.10
N PRO A 68 -8.32 -3.32 10.28
CA PRO A 68 -7.23 -4.11 10.82
C PRO A 68 -6.05 -4.20 9.81
N PRO A 69 -4.78 -4.22 10.25
CA PRO A 69 -3.62 -4.17 9.36
C PRO A 69 -3.53 -5.30 8.33
N LYS A 70 -4.13 -6.47 8.61
CA LYS A 70 -4.17 -7.60 7.68
C LYS A 70 -4.84 -7.24 6.34
N GLU A 71 -5.80 -6.33 6.36
CA GLU A 71 -6.56 -5.91 5.18
C GLU A 71 -5.65 -5.23 4.15
N LEU A 72 -4.58 -4.57 4.60
CA LEU A 72 -3.58 -3.98 3.70
C LEU A 72 -2.90 -5.02 2.81
N PHE A 73 -2.91 -6.29 3.23
CA PHE A 73 -2.31 -7.43 2.53
C PHE A 73 -3.35 -8.41 1.97
N ASP A 74 -4.63 -8.05 1.96
CA ASP A 74 -5.69 -8.91 1.42
C ASP A 74 -5.73 -8.83 -0.11
N PHE A 75 -4.72 -9.41 -0.74
CA PHE A 75 -4.58 -9.55 -2.20
C PHE A 75 -3.76 -10.78 -2.56
N ASP A 76 -4.03 -11.34 -3.74
CA ASP A 76 -3.30 -12.49 -4.26
C ASP A 76 -1.95 -12.07 -4.83
N PHE A 77 -0.87 -12.73 -4.40
CA PHE A 77 0.46 -12.57 -4.98
C PHE A 77 1.16 -13.94 -5.12
N ASP A 78 1.41 -14.36 -6.36
CA ASP A 78 2.02 -15.67 -6.64
C ASP A 78 3.54 -15.66 -6.41
N ILE A 79 3.94 -15.81 -5.14
CA ILE A 79 5.35 -15.88 -4.75
C ILE A 79 6.09 -17.09 -5.35
N LYS A 80 5.38 -18.16 -5.72
CA LYS A 80 5.99 -19.37 -6.32
C LYS A 80 6.37 -19.11 -7.78
N LYS A 81 5.57 -18.31 -8.49
CA LYS A 81 5.89 -17.81 -9.83
C LYS A 81 7.04 -16.80 -9.79
N TYR A 82 6.99 -15.83 -8.87
CA TYR A 82 7.95 -14.73 -8.80
C TYR A 82 9.19 -15.05 -7.95
N LYS A 83 9.71 -16.29 -8.00
CA LYS A 83 10.83 -16.77 -7.18
C LYS A 83 11.91 -15.70 -6.98
N ILE A 84 12.17 -15.37 -5.71
CA ILE A 84 13.25 -14.49 -5.29
C ILE A 84 14.50 -15.36 -5.27
N GLU A 85 15.44 -15.07 -6.15
CA GLU A 85 16.78 -15.64 -6.07
C GLU A 85 17.53 -14.87 -4.98
N GLU A 86 18.16 -15.59 -4.04
CA GLU A 86 19.02 -15.01 -3.00
C GLU A 86 20.28 -14.37 -3.59
#